data_AF-A0A7S3M1B9-F1
#
_entry.id   AF-A0A7S3M1B9-F1
#
_cell.length_a   1.000
_cell.length_b   1.000
_cell.length_c   1.000
_cell.angle_alpha   90.00
_cell.angle_beta   90.00
_cell.angle_gamma   90.00
#
_symmetry.space_group_name_H-M   'P 1'
#
loop_
_entity.id
_entity.type
_entity.pdbx_description
1 polymer ?
#
loop_
_entity_poly.entity_id
_entity_poly.type
_entity_poly.pdbx_seq_one_letter_code
_entity_poly.pdbx_strand_id
1 'polypeptide(L)'
;FSPHREIALNGRLHALRRLHEADTKKVGLPFVPKEADTQRFITAYEAHNAEVTASVGPERLLTFQAPQEWEPLCTFLALGVPSVHYPKLHTLKREKQHLKTQQHYLFVFDMFFFGIPVMCMSVMAHHFWKSWRSKLKVADEKSTV
;
A
#
# COMPACT_ATOMS: atom_id res chain seq x y z
N PHE A 1 -27.54 -0.43 14.68
CA PHE A 1 -26.20 -0.61 15.28
C PHE A 1 -25.94 -2.11 15.45
N SER A 2 -24.96 -2.69 14.75
CA SER A 2 -24.72 -4.15 14.73
C SER A 2 -23.63 -4.56 15.75
N PRO A 3 -23.85 -5.62 16.57
CA PRO A 3 -23.01 -5.99 17.71
C PRO A 3 -21.69 -6.73 17.37
N HIS A 4 -21.34 -6.91 16.09
CA HIS A 4 -20.18 -7.74 15.69
C HIS A 4 -18.88 -6.97 15.42
N ARG A 5 -18.75 -5.72 15.86
CA ARG A 5 -17.66 -4.83 15.46
C ARG A 5 -16.30 -5.14 16.08
N GLU A 6 -16.27 -5.67 17.30
CA GLU A 6 -15.03 -5.98 18.04
C GLU A 6 -14.22 -7.13 17.41
N ILE A 7 -14.90 -8.08 16.74
CA ILE A 7 -14.28 -9.33 16.29
C ILE A 7 -13.50 -9.16 14.97
N ALA A 8 -13.82 -8.14 14.16
CA ALA A 8 -13.15 -7.92 12.87
C ALA A 8 -11.85 -7.10 12.95
N LEU A 9 -11.58 -6.47 14.10
CA LEU A 9 -10.56 -5.42 14.20
C LEU A 9 -9.15 -5.94 14.57
N ASN A 10 -9.00 -7.08 15.24
CA ASN A 10 -7.71 -7.35 15.89
C ASN A 10 -6.63 -7.96 14.98
N GLY A 11 -6.93 -8.96 14.13
CA GLY A 11 -5.88 -9.59 13.30
C GLY A 11 -5.62 -8.88 11.95
N ARG A 12 -6.68 -8.38 11.32
CA ARG A 12 -6.64 -7.86 9.93
C ARG A 12 -6.24 -6.39 9.83
N LEU A 13 -6.54 -5.55 10.83
CA LEU A 13 -6.05 -4.16 10.83
C LEU A 13 -4.54 -4.10 11.02
N HIS A 14 -3.91 -4.98 11.81
CA HIS A 14 -2.46 -4.92 12.00
C HIS A 14 -1.68 -5.08 10.69
N ALA A 15 -2.10 -5.98 9.82
CA ALA A 15 -1.45 -6.19 8.53
C ALA A 15 -1.62 -4.99 7.58
N LEU A 16 -2.80 -4.37 7.56
CA LEU A 16 -3.06 -3.17 6.76
C LEU A 16 -2.36 -1.94 7.33
N ARG A 17 -2.32 -1.80 8.66
CA ARG A 17 -1.60 -0.74 9.36
C ARG A 17 -0.11 -0.81 9.03
N ARG A 18 0.51 -1.99 9.07
CA ARG A 18 1.93 -2.15 8.69
C ARG A 18 2.21 -1.78 7.23
N LEU A 19 1.33 -2.15 6.31
CA LEU A 19 1.45 -1.76 4.90
C LEU A 19 1.32 -0.24 4.75
N HIS A 20 0.34 0.35 5.42
CA HIS A 20 0.10 1.79 5.38
C HIS A 20 1.22 2.60 6.05
N GLU A 21 1.74 2.15 7.20
CA GLU A 21 2.90 2.75 7.90
C GLU A 21 4.18 2.71 7.03
N ALA A 22 4.44 1.59 6.35
CA ALA A 22 5.59 1.46 5.46
C ALA A 22 5.50 2.42 4.26
N ASP A 23 4.30 2.54 3.66
CA ASP A 23 4.08 3.43 2.51
C ASP A 23 4.06 4.90 2.94
N THR A 24 3.36 5.25 4.03
CA THR A 24 3.28 6.63 4.54
C THR A 24 4.64 7.17 4.98
N LYS A 25 5.49 6.35 5.63
CA LYS A 25 6.87 6.75 5.99
C LYS A 25 7.72 7.06 4.76
N LYS A 26 7.47 6.38 3.64
CA LYS A 26 8.18 6.60 2.37
C LYS A 26 7.68 7.84 1.64
N VAL A 27 6.41 8.21 1.79
CA VAL A 27 5.76 9.34 1.09
C VAL A 27 5.76 10.63 1.92
N GLY A 28 6.18 10.60 3.20
CA GLY A 28 6.32 11.79 4.04
C GLY A 28 4.99 12.45 4.38
N LEU A 29 3.91 11.66 4.51
CA LEU A 29 2.59 12.19 4.79
C LEU A 29 2.54 12.83 6.19
N PRO A 30 1.91 14.01 6.35
CA PRO A 30 1.88 14.75 7.62
C PRO A 30 1.07 14.06 8.73
N PHE A 31 0.32 13.01 8.37
CA PHE A 31 -0.52 12.26 9.29
C PHE A 31 -0.32 10.76 9.08
N VAL A 32 0.39 10.14 10.02
CA VAL A 32 0.54 8.68 10.09
C VAL A 32 -0.17 8.20 11.35
N PRO A 33 -1.34 7.54 11.24
CA PRO A 33 -2.07 7.02 12.38
C PRO A 33 -1.20 6.08 13.22
N LYS A 34 -1.08 6.31 14.53
CA LYS A 34 -0.38 5.39 15.44
C LYS A 34 -1.38 4.47 16.13
N GLU A 35 -0.88 3.36 16.68
CA GLU A 35 -1.71 2.44 17.47
C GLU A 35 -2.36 3.13 18.69
N ALA A 36 -1.63 4.02 19.36
CA ALA A 36 -2.15 4.82 20.46
C ALA A 36 -3.35 5.70 20.07
N ASP A 37 -3.49 6.06 18.79
CA ASP A 37 -4.60 6.87 18.29
C ASP A 37 -5.87 6.05 18.01
N THR A 38 -5.81 4.71 18.10
CA THR A 38 -6.92 3.82 17.73
C THR A 38 -8.22 4.20 18.45
N GLN A 39 -8.16 4.37 19.77
CA GLN A 39 -9.35 4.70 20.56
C GLN A 39 -9.92 6.06 20.17
N ARG A 40 -9.06 7.06 19.94
CA ARG A 40 -9.46 8.39 19.49
C ARG A 40 -10.22 8.33 18.16
N PHE A 41 -9.78 7.52 17.21
CA PHE A 41 -10.46 7.37 15.91
C PHE A 41 -11.78 6.62 16.02
N ILE A 42 -11.86 5.58 16.84
CA ILE A 42 -13.13 4.87 17.08
C ILE A 42 -14.14 5.85 17.67
N THR A 43 -13.76 6.59 18.72
CA THR A 43 -14.63 7.58 19.36
C THR A 43 -15.05 8.68 18.38
N ALA A 44 -14.13 9.23 17.57
CA ALA A 44 -14.47 10.24 16.58
C ALA A 44 -15.43 9.71 15.50
N TYR A 45 -15.22 8.49 15.03
CA TYR A 45 -16.08 7.82 14.05
C TYR A 45 -17.50 7.62 14.61
N GLU A 46 -17.61 7.14 15.85
CA GLU A 46 -18.89 6.89 16.51
C GLU A 46 -19.64 8.19 16.81
N ALA A 47 -18.93 9.20 17.31
CA ALA A 47 -19.49 10.53 17.56
C ALA A 47 -20.06 11.14 16.28
N HIS A 48 -19.32 11.07 15.17
CA HIS A 48 -19.79 11.57 13.88
C HIS A 48 -21.04 10.85 13.38
N ASN A 49 -21.06 9.50 13.46
CA ASN A 49 -22.24 8.74 13.06
C ASN A 49 -23.47 9.06 13.91
N ALA A 50 -23.28 9.27 15.23
CA ALA A 50 -24.35 9.67 16.14
C ALA A 50 -24.88 11.06 15.80
N GLU A 51 -23.98 12.02 15.51
CA GLU A 51 -24.32 13.38 15.09
C GLU A 51 -25.14 13.38 13.79
N VAL A 52 -24.74 12.61 12.78
CA VAL A 52 -25.50 12.46 11.52
C VAL A 52 -26.88 11.86 11.78
N THR A 53 -26.97 10.84 12.65
CA THR A 53 -28.25 10.19 12.98
C THR A 53 -29.19 11.11 13.76
N ALA A 54 -28.65 11.98 14.60
CA ALA A 54 -29.43 12.93 15.38
C ALA A 54 -29.88 14.16 14.56
N SER A 55 -29.08 14.57 13.57
CA SER A 55 -29.34 15.77 12.76
C SER A 55 -30.23 15.54 11.55
N VAL A 56 -30.23 14.32 10.98
CA VAL A 56 -31.03 13.97 9.80
C VAL A 56 -32.29 13.20 10.23
N GLY A 57 -33.46 13.65 9.78
CA GLY A 57 -34.73 12.97 10.03
C GLY A 57 -34.74 11.54 9.47
N PRO A 58 -35.42 10.58 10.13
CA PRO A 58 -35.41 9.17 9.73
C PRO A 58 -35.95 8.92 8.32
N GLU A 59 -36.82 9.80 7.82
CA GLU A 59 -37.36 9.75 6.46
C GLU A 59 -36.33 10.10 5.37
N ARG A 60 -35.21 10.74 5.74
CA ARG A 60 -34.11 11.14 4.84
C ARG A 60 -32.79 10.42 5.13
N LEU A 61 -32.79 9.49 6.08
CA LEU A 61 -31.59 8.77 6.50
C LEU A 61 -31.73 7.26 6.30
N LEU A 62 -30.82 6.68 5.52
CA LEU A 62 -30.64 5.24 5.41
C LEU A 62 -29.32 4.82 6.04
N THR A 63 -29.37 3.99 7.09
CA THR A 63 -28.18 3.31 7.59
C THR A 63 -27.93 2.05 6.76
N PHE A 64 -27.00 2.14 5.82
CA PHE A 64 -26.69 1.08 4.86
C PHE A 64 -25.30 0.47 5.08
N GLN A 65 -25.17 -0.83 4.83
CA GLN A 65 -23.90 -1.55 4.80
C GLN A 65 -23.76 -2.29 3.46
N ALA A 66 -22.60 -2.19 2.81
CA ALA A 66 -22.35 -2.83 1.52
C ALA A 66 -22.71 -4.34 1.42
N PRO A 67 -22.60 -5.17 2.49
CA PRO A 67 -23.05 -6.57 2.45
C PRO A 67 -24.57 -6.76 2.30
N GLN A 68 -25.38 -5.71 2.49
CA GLN A 68 -26.84 -5.76 2.37
C GLN A 68 -27.31 -5.70 0.90
N GLU A 69 -26.39 -5.57 -0.08
CA GLU A 69 -26.67 -5.55 -1.51
C GLU A 69 -27.64 -4.41 -1.91
N TRP A 70 -28.35 -4.53 -3.04
CA TRP A 70 -29.15 -3.43 -3.61
C TRP A 70 -30.47 -3.16 -2.88
N GLU A 71 -31.08 -4.19 -2.30
CA GLU A 71 -32.48 -4.17 -1.86
C GLU A 71 -32.85 -3.02 -0.91
N PRO A 72 -32.14 -2.79 0.23
CA PRO A 72 -32.50 -1.71 1.14
C PRO A 72 -32.23 -0.31 0.56
N LEU A 73 -31.21 -0.18 -0.31
CA LEU A 73 -30.87 1.09 -0.95
C LEU A 73 -31.91 1.47 -2.01
N CYS A 74 -32.27 0.52 -2.88
CA CYS A 74 -33.28 0.72 -3.91
C CYS A 74 -34.65 0.99 -3.29
N THR A 75 -35.03 0.27 -2.23
CA THR A 75 -36.30 0.48 -1.51
C THR A 75 -36.38 1.88 -0.91
N PHE A 76 -35.31 2.34 -0.26
CA PHE A 76 -35.26 3.68 0.32
C PHE A 76 -35.36 4.79 -0.74
N LEU A 77 -34.79 4.56 -1.93
CA LEU A 77 -34.83 5.50 -3.06
C LEU A 77 -36.09 5.35 -3.93
N ALA A 78 -37.00 4.42 -3.61
CA ALA A 78 -38.16 4.06 -4.43
C ALA A 78 -37.81 3.70 -5.88
N LEU A 79 -36.68 3.00 -6.08
CA LEU A 79 -36.21 2.50 -7.37
C LEU A 79 -36.33 0.98 -7.47
N GLY A 80 -36.42 0.46 -8.69
CA GLY A 80 -36.37 -0.98 -8.94
C GLY A 80 -34.98 -1.55 -8.63
N VAL A 81 -34.93 -2.77 -8.07
CA VAL A 81 -33.67 -3.49 -7.83
C VAL A 81 -33.10 -3.96 -9.17
N PRO A 82 -31.87 -3.59 -9.52
CA PRO A 82 -31.26 -4.04 -10.77
C PRO A 82 -30.87 -5.52 -10.69
N SER A 83 -30.81 -6.21 -11.84
CA SER A 83 -30.43 -7.62 -11.92
C SER A 83 -28.92 -7.87 -11.73
N VAL A 84 -28.11 -6.81 -11.66
CA VAL A 84 -26.65 -6.91 -11.47
C VAL A 84 -26.29 -6.94 -9.98
N HIS A 85 -25.21 -7.63 -9.63
CA HIS A 85 -24.71 -7.66 -8.24
C HIS A 85 -24.19 -6.30 -7.77
N TYR A 86 -24.23 -6.06 -6.47
CA TYR A 86 -23.70 -4.83 -5.89
C TYR A 86 -22.18 -4.74 -6.11
N PRO A 87 -21.65 -3.60 -6.62
CA PRO A 87 -20.25 -3.50 -7.01
C PRO A 87 -19.31 -3.58 -5.80
N LYS A 88 -18.34 -4.49 -5.86
CA LYS A 88 -17.27 -4.67 -4.84
C LYS A 88 -15.91 -4.35 -5.45
N LEU A 89 -15.71 -3.07 -5.80
CA LEU A 89 -14.52 -2.63 -6.54
C LEU A 89 -13.28 -2.48 -5.63
N HIS A 90 -13.48 -1.93 -4.42
CA HIS A 90 -12.44 -1.62 -3.46
C HIS A 90 -12.37 -2.70 -2.38
N THR A 91 -11.83 -3.86 -2.75
CA THR A 91 -11.52 -4.92 -1.78
C THR A 91 -10.04 -4.89 -1.44
N LEU A 92 -9.73 -5.06 -0.15
CA LEU A 92 -8.35 -5.11 0.35
C LEU A 92 -7.48 -6.15 -0.38
N LYS A 93 -8.08 -7.27 -0.81
CA LYS A 93 -7.40 -8.31 -1.58
C LYS A 93 -6.92 -7.78 -2.94
N ARG A 94 -7.77 -7.01 -3.63
CA ARG A 94 -7.46 -6.39 -4.92
C ARG A 94 -6.40 -5.31 -4.78
N GLU A 95 -6.50 -4.48 -3.75
CA GLU A 95 -5.49 -3.44 -3.45
C GLU A 95 -4.12 -4.04 -3.17
N LYS A 96 -4.04 -5.09 -2.33
CA LYS A 96 -2.77 -5.79 -2.04
C LYS A 96 -2.12 -6.38 -3.30
N GLN A 97 -2.92 -6.85 -4.25
CA GLN A 97 -2.41 -7.41 -5.50
C GLN A 97 -1.82 -6.32 -6.40
N HIS A 98 -2.49 -5.17 -6.53
CA HIS A 98 -1.96 -4.03 -7.28
C HIS A 98 -0.65 -3.50 -6.68
N LEU A 99 -0.57 -3.36 -5.35
CA LEU A 99 0.65 -2.91 -4.67
C LEU A 99 1.84 -3.87 -4.91
N LYS A 100 1.62 -5.19 -4.85
CA LYS A 100 2.66 -6.18 -5.14
C LYS A 100 3.18 -6.09 -6.57
N THR A 101 2.27 -5.95 -7.54
CA THR A 101 2.65 -5.81 -8.95
C THR A 101 3.48 -4.54 -9.18
N GLN A 102 3.09 -3.41 -8.56
CA GLN A 102 3.87 -2.17 -8.64
C GLN A 102 5.26 -2.31 -8.00
N GLN A 103 5.34 -2.91 -6.81
CA GLN A 103 6.62 -3.12 -6.13
C GLN A 103 7.56 -4.03 -6.94
N HIS A 104 7.02 -5.08 -7.58
CA HIS A 104 7.80 -5.97 -8.44
C HIS A 104 8.37 -5.22 -9.66
N TYR A 105 7.58 -4.35 -10.30
CA TYR A 105 8.04 -3.55 -11.42
C TYR A 105 9.20 -2.62 -11.04
N LEU A 106 9.08 -1.90 -9.92
CA LEU A 106 10.14 -1.02 -9.43
C LEU A 106 11.43 -1.79 -9.13
N PHE A 107 11.32 -2.99 -8.53
CA PHE A 107 12.48 -3.83 -8.28
C PHE A 107 13.19 -4.28 -9.57
N VAL A 108 12.43 -4.72 -10.57
CA VAL A 108 12.98 -5.12 -11.88
C VAL A 108 13.63 -3.93 -12.58
N PHE A 109 12.99 -2.75 -12.53
CA PHE A 109 13.54 -1.51 -13.06
C PHE A 109 14.88 -1.16 -12.39
N ASP A 110 14.95 -1.13 -11.06
CA ASP A 110 16.17 -0.79 -10.32
C ASP A 110 17.32 -1.77 -10.61
N MET A 111 17.01 -3.07 -10.72
CA MET A 111 18.00 -4.09 -11.08
C MET A 111 18.57 -3.85 -12.48
N PHE A 112 17.73 -3.44 -13.43
CA PHE A 112 18.15 -3.22 -14.82
C PHE A 112 18.93 -1.91 -14.99
N PHE A 113 18.48 -0.82 -14.36
CA PHE A 113 19.07 0.51 -14.52
C PHE A 113 20.27 0.77 -13.60
N PHE A 114 20.31 0.18 -12.40
CA PHE A 114 21.40 0.40 -11.45
C PHE A 114 22.26 -0.85 -11.27
N GLY A 115 21.65 -2.04 -11.16
CA GLY A 115 22.37 -3.28 -10.90
C GLY A 115 23.33 -3.69 -12.03
N ILE A 116 22.80 -3.82 -13.26
CA ILE A 116 23.59 -4.24 -14.43
C ILE A 116 24.75 -3.27 -14.70
N PRO A 117 24.54 -1.93 -14.76
CA PRO A 117 25.63 -1.01 -15.03
C PRO A 117 26.73 -1.02 -13.96
N VAL A 118 26.38 -1.12 -12.67
CA VAL A 118 27.37 -1.21 -11.59
C VAL A 118 28.23 -2.46 -11.74
N MET A 119 27.62 -3.60 -12.06
CA MET A 119 28.36 -4.84 -12.32
C MET A 119 29.30 -4.69 -13.52
N CYS A 120 28.83 -4.15 -14.65
CA CYS A 120 29.67 -3.89 -15.82
C CYS A 120 30.86 -2.96 -15.51
N MET A 121 30.61 -1.87 -14.78
CA MET A 121 31.66 -0.93 -14.35
C MET A 121 32.71 -1.60 -13.46
N SER A 122 32.29 -2.43 -12.51
CA SER A 122 33.22 -3.18 -11.65
C SER A 122 34.08 -4.18 -12.44
N VAL A 123 33.49 -4.89 -13.41
CA VAL A 123 34.20 -5.83 -14.28
C VAL A 123 35.21 -5.07 -15.15
N MET A 124 34.83 -3.94 -15.75
CA MET A 124 35.74 -3.11 -16.53
C MET A 124 36.88 -2.56 -15.67
N ALA A 125 36.59 -2.06 -14.46
CA ALA A 125 37.60 -1.57 -13.53
C ALA A 125 38.59 -2.68 -13.14
N HIS A 126 38.09 -3.90 -12.88
CA HIS A 126 38.93 -5.06 -12.59
C HIS A 126 39.83 -5.43 -13.79
N HIS A 127 39.29 -5.46 -15.00
CA HIS A 127 40.08 -5.71 -16.21
C HIS A 127 41.13 -4.63 -16.45
N PHE A 128 40.77 -3.36 -16.26
CA PHE A 128 41.68 -2.23 -16.41
C PHE A 128 42.81 -2.28 -15.37
N TRP A 129 42.49 -2.53 -14.10
CA TRP A 129 43.47 -2.68 -13.03
C TRP A 129 44.43 -3.85 -13.31
N LYS A 130 43.88 -5.00 -13.73
CA LYS A 130 44.70 -6.17 -14.09
C LYS A 130 45.65 -5.86 -15.25
N SER A 131 45.15 -5.19 -16.30
CA SER A 131 45.95 -4.80 -17.46
C SER A 131 47.02 -3.75 -17.11
N TRP A 132 46.69 -2.76 -16.30
CA TRP A 132 47.63 -1.75 -15.83
C TRP A 132 48.73 -2.36 -14.96
N ARG A 133 48.36 -3.23 -14.01
CA ARG A 133 49.32 -3.93 -13.14
C ARG A 133 50.27 -4.83 -13.92
N SER A 134 49.78 -5.53 -14.96
CA SER A 134 50.67 -6.34 -15.80
C SER A 134 51.66 -5.46 -16.58
N LYS A 135 51.23 -4.30 -17.08
CA LYS A 135 52.13 -3.35 -17.77
C LYS A 135 53.18 -2.77 -16.83
N LEU A 136 52.83 -2.44 -15.59
CA LEU A 136 53.79 -1.97 -14.58
C LEU A 136 54.87 -3.01 -14.27
N LYS A 137 54.49 -4.28 -14.09
CA LYS A 137 55.47 -5.36 -13.85
C LYS A 137 56.49 -5.50 -14.99
N VAL A 138 56.01 -5.43 -16.24
CA VAL A 138 56.89 -5.50 -17.42
C VAL A 138 57.81 -4.27 -17.54
N ALA A 139 57.36 -3.09 -17.11
CA ALA A 139 58.19 -1.89 -17.12
C ALA A 139 59.29 -1.94 -16.04
N ASP A 140 58.96 -2.46 -14.85
CA ASP A 140 59.90 -2.66 -13.74
C ASP A 140 61.01 -3.64 -14.10
N GLU A 141 60.64 -4.79 -14.70
CA GLU A 141 61.57 -5.83 -15.18
C GLU A 141 62.50 -5.33 -16.30
N LYS A 142 62.03 -4.42 -17.16
CA LYS A 142 62.87 -3.78 -18.19
C LYS A 142 63.81 -2.70 -17.65
N SER A 143 63.56 -2.16 -16.47
CA SER A 143 64.41 -1.14 -15.84
C SER A 143 65.52 -1.73 -14.96
N THR A 144 65.41 -3.02 -14.65
CA THR A 144 66.37 -3.79 -13.83
C THR A 144 67.39 -4.58 -14.66
N VAL A 145 67.28 -4.55 -15.99
CA VAL A 145 68.24 -5.10 -16.98
C VAL A 145 68.96 -3.95 -17.67
#